data_AF-A0A383A4C3-F1
#
_entry.id   AF-A0A383A4C3-F1
#
_cell.length_a   1.000
_cell.length_b   1.000
_cell.length_c   1.000
_cell.angle_alpha   90.00
_cell.angle_beta   90.00
_cell.angle_gamma   90.00
#
_symmetry.space_group_name_H-M   'P 1'
#
loop_
_entity.id
_entity.type
_entity.pdbx_description
1 polymer ?
#
loop_
_entity_poly.entity_id
_entity_poly.type
_entity_poly.pdbx_seq_one_letter_code
_entity_poly.pdbx_strand_id
1 'polypeptide(L)'
;MKSGLYVVLVVSILTPLQLNAQRVGLSSATIKDLNEAFNEGTLTSENLVEMYLARITSYDQSGPALNAMLTLNSKAIETARALDTERKEQGPRSFLHGIPVVLKDNVDTADMPTTAG
;
A
#
# COMPACT_ATOMS: atom_id res chain seq x y z
N MET A 1 38.14 -22.12 -51.70
CA MET A 1 37.90 -23.29 -50.80
C MET A 1 38.76 -23.04 -49.56
N LYS A 2 38.31 -22.74 -48.34
CA LYS A 2 37.05 -22.97 -47.64
C LYS A 2 36.74 -21.75 -46.77
N SER A 3 35.49 -21.28 -46.84
CA SER A 3 34.86 -20.39 -45.87
C SER A 3 34.63 -21.15 -44.56
N GLY A 4 34.90 -20.51 -43.42
CA GLY A 4 34.65 -21.04 -42.08
C GLY A 4 34.24 -19.88 -41.16
N LEU A 5 32.97 -19.52 -41.25
CA LEU A 5 32.28 -18.46 -40.52
C LEU A 5 32.17 -18.87 -39.04
N TYR A 6 32.86 -18.17 -38.14
CA TYR A 6 32.67 -18.32 -36.70
C TYR A 6 31.33 -17.71 -36.30
N VAL A 7 30.37 -18.57 -35.94
CA VAL A 7 29.09 -18.19 -35.34
C VAL A 7 29.37 -17.64 -33.95
N VAL A 8 29.18 -16.33 -33.77
CA VAL A 8 29.19 -15.68 -32.45
C VAL A 8 27.92 -16.11 -31.73
N LEU A 9 28.07 -16.96 -30.72
CA LEU A 9 26.99 -17.35 -29.82
C LEU A 9 26.73 -16.18 -28.86
N VAL A 10 25.83 -15.26 -29.23
CA VAL A 10 25.34 -14.24 -28.31
C VAL A 10 24.38 -14.91 -27.34
N VAL A 11 24.89 -15.31 -26.17
CA VAL A 11 24.05 -15.69 -25.03
C VAL A 11 23.42 -14.40 -24.50
N SER A 12 22.21 -14.08 -24.95
CA SER A 12 21.40 -13.04 -24.34
C SER A 12 21.06 -13.48 -22.92
N ILE A 13 21.77 -12.92 -21.94
CA ILE A 13 21.45 -13.09 -20.52
C ILE A 13 20.11 -12.37 -20.29
N LEU A 14 19.03 -13.14 -20.26
CA LEU A 14 17.74 -12.70 -19.71
C LEU A 14 17.92 -12.53 -18.20
N THR A 15 18.47 -11.41 -17.77
CA THR A 15 18.33 -10.99 -16.37
C THR A 15 16.83 -10.83 -16.11
N PRO A 16 16.24 -11.55 -15.13
CA PRO A 16 14.89 -11.20 -14.72
C PRO A 16 14.91 -9.74 -14.28
N LEU A 17 13.96 -8.96 -14.77
CA LEU A 17 13.67 -7.66 -14.17
C LEU A 17 13.32 -7.94 -12.70
N GLN A 18 14.28 -7.73 -11.80
CA GLN A 18 13.97 -7.51 -10.40
C GLN A 18 13.13 -6.22 -10.37
N LEU A 19 11.80 -6.38 -10.41
CA LEU A 19 10.88 -5.35 -9.97
C LEU A 19 11.15 -5.15 -8.49
N ASN A 20 12.06 -4.24 -8.19
CA ASN A 20 12.21 -3.71 -6.85
C ASN A 20 10.95 -2.87 -6.63
N ALA A 21 9.87 -3.51 -6.15
CA ALA A 21 8.71 -2.79 -5.66
C ALA A 21 9.25 -1.91 -4.54
N GLN A 22 9.44 -0.63 -4.85
CA GLN A 22 9.96 0.35 -3.90
C GLN A 22 8.97 0.37 -2.74
N ARG A 23 9.31 -0.31 -1.65
CA ARG A 23 8.44 -0.34 -0.48
C ARG A 23 8.39 1.07 0.06
N VAL A 24 7.21 1.67 -0.02
CA VAL A 24 6.94 2.97 0.59
C VAL A 24 7.33 2.88 2.06
N GLY A 25 8.27 3.74 2.47
CA GLY A 25 8.71 3.81 3.85
C GLY A 25 7.59 4.40 4.70
N LEU A 26 6.70 3.57 5.25
CA LEU A 26 5.50 4.01 6.00
C LEU A 26 5.79 5.03 7.10
N SER A 27 6.99 5.01 7.69
CA SER A 27 7.39 5.93 8.77
C SER A 27 7.83 7.31 8.28
N SER A 28 8.18 7.45 7.01
CA SER A 28 8.79 8.66 6.45
C SER A 28 8.05 9.22 5.23
N ALA A 29 7.19 8.42 4.59
CA ALA A 29 6.41 8.85 3.44
C ALA A 29 5.38 9.90 3.84
N THR A 30 5.36 11.01 3.12
CA THR A 30 4.33 12.04 3.23
C THR A 30 3.11 11.68 2.38
N ILE A 31 1.97 12.33 2.61
CA ILE A 31 0.76 12.14 1.78
C ILE A 31 1.04 12.49 0.31
N LYS A 32 1.97 13.41 0.04
CA LYS A 32 2.42 13.73 -1.33
C LYS A 32 3.12 12.54 -1.97
N ASP A 33 4.06 11.92 -1.27
CA ASP A 33 4.78 10.74 -1.77
C ASP A 33 3.82 9.56 -2.02
N LEU A 34 2.82 9.40 -1.15
CA LEU A 34 1.76 8.39 -1.33
C LEU A 34 0.92 8.66 -2.58
N ASN A 35 0.52 9.91 -2.82
CA ASN A 35 -0.23 10.26 -4.02
C ASN A 35 0.60 10.10 -5.29
N GLU A 36 1.90 10.40 -5.26
CA GLU A 36 2.82 10.13 -6.36
C GLU A 36 2.88 8.63 -6.67
N ALA A 37 3.06 7.79 -5.64
CA ALA A 37 3.06 6.33 -5.80
C ALA A 37 1.73 5.76 -6.32
N PHE A 38 0.59 6.32 -5.88
CA PHE A 38 -0.73 5.97 -6.42
C PHE A 38 -0.85 6.34 -7.91
N ASN A 39 -0.36 7.52 -8.30
CA ASN A 39 -0.42 7.99 -9.68
C ASN A 39 0.51 7.20 -10.60
N GLU A 40 1.65 6.75 -10.09
CA GLU A 40 2.59 5.86 -10.79
C GLU A 40 2.11 4.41 -10.85
N GLY A 41 1.07 4.04 -10.08
CA GLY A 41 0.56 2.68 -9.98
C GLY A 41 1.49 1.72 -9.23
N THR A 42 2.50 2.25 -8.52
CA THR A 42 3.44 1.48 -7.70
C THR A 42 2.88 1.18 -6.30
N LEU A 43 1.77 1.83 -5.94
CA LEU A 43 1.02 1.60 -4.71
C LEU A 43 -0.49 1.61 -5.00
N THR A 44 -1.25 0.84 -4.23
CA THR A 44 -2.72 0.90 -4.17
C THR A 44 -3.15 1.23 -2.74
N SER A 45 -4.36 1.80 -2.56
CA SER A 45 -4.94 2.03 -1.25
C SER A 45 -5.07 0.72 -0.47
N GLU A 46 -5.50 -0.36 -1.14
CA GLU A 46 -5.56 -1.69 -0.54
C GLU A 46 -4.21 -2.12 0.03
N ASN A 47 -3.12 -2.05 -0.76
CA ASN A 47 -1.80 -2.42 -0.27
C ASN A 47 -1.31 -1.52 0.86
N LEU A 48 -1.61 -0.21 0.81
CA LEU A 48 -1.25 0.71 1.89
C LEU A 48 -1.96 0.32 3.20
N VAL A 49 -3.24 -0.04 3.15
CA VAL A 49 -4.01 -0.51 4.31
C VAL A 49 -3.45 -1.83 4.83
N GLU A 50 -3.15 -2.80 3.95
CA GLU A 50 -2.53 -4.08 4.35
C GLU A 50 -1.20 -3.86 5.08
N MET A 51 -0.37 -2.94 4.57
CA MET A 51 0.90 -2.57 5.19
C MET A 51 0.73 -1.99 6.60
N TYR A 52 -0.28 -1.15 6.82
CA TYR A 52 -0.58 -0.62 8.16
C TYR A 52 -1.20 -1.67 9.08
N LEU A 53 -2.10 -2.52 8.61
CA LEU A 53 -2.67 -3.62 9.40
C LEU A 53 -1.60 -4.62 9.85
N ALA A 54 -0.65 -4.95 8.98
CA ALA A 54 0.51 -5.78 9.33
C ALA A 54 1.37 -5.10 10.41
N ARG A 55 1.54 -3.78 10.34
CA ARG A 55 2.26 -3.00 11.35
C ARG A 55 1.52 -2.97 12.68
N ILE A 56 0.20 -2.75 12.67
CA ILE A 56 -0.63 -2.80 13.87
C ILE A 56 -0.50 -4.18 14.53
N THR A 57 -0.63 -5.26 13.76
CA THR A 57 -0.46 -6.62 14.29
C THR A 57 0.92 -6.81 14.96
N SER A 58 1.99 -6.36 14.29
CA SER A 58 3.37 -6.55 14.73
C SER A 58 3.73 -5.71 15.97
N TYR A 59 3.22 -4.47 16.06
CA TYR A 59 3.62 -3.53 17.12
C TYR A 59 2.57 -3.36 18.22
N ASP A 60 1.29 -3.35 17.85
CA ASP A 60 0.19 -3.06 18.75
C ASP A 60 -0.27 -4.30 19.52
N GLN A 61 -0.39 -5.45 18.83
CA GLN A 61 -1.01 -6.66 19.37
C GLN A 61 -0.02 -7.73 19.81
N SER A 62 1.05 -7.97 19.04
CA SER A 62 1.96 -9.11 19.27
C SER A 62 3.34 -8.72 19.83
N GLY A 63 3.92 -7.60 19.37
CA GLY A 63 5.28 -7.18 19.74
C GLY A 63 5.31 -6.38 21.06
N PRO A 64 5.73 -5.10 21.06
CA PRO A 64 5.79 -4.26 22.26
C PRO A 64 4.44 -4.00 22.93
N ALA A 65 3.33 -4.50 22.39
CA ALA A 65 1.98 -4.38 22.95
C ALA A 65 1.61 -2.92 23.24
N LEU A 66 1.70 -2.06 22.22
CA LEU A 66 1.46 -0.63 22.38
C LEU A 66 0.02 -0.32 22.81
N ASN A 67 -0.95 -1.19 22.50
CA ASN A 67 -2.38 -1.01 22.81
C ASN A 67 -2.93 0.36 22.39
N ALA A 68 -2.48 0.86 21.24
CA ALA A 68 -2.88 2.13 20.66
C ALA A 68 -4.18 2.02 19.84
N MET A 69 -4.55 0.83 19.35
CA MET A 69 -5.77 0.62 18.56
C MET A 69 -6.83 -0.14 19.36
N LEU A 70 -7.96 0.50 19.67
CA LEU A 70 -9.08 -0.15 20.37
C LEU A 70 -9.93 -1.01 19.44
N THR A 71 -10.30 -0.48 18.28
CA THR A 71 -11.14 -1.16 17.29
C THR A 71 -10.58 -0.94 15.90
N LEU A 72 -10.51 -2.01 15.09
CA LEU A 72 -10.17 -1.94 13.67
C LEU A 72 -11.44 -2.02 12.83
N ASN A 73 -11.51 -1.22 11.76
CA ASN A 73 -12.62 -1.30 10.82
C ASN A 73 -12.55 -2.61 10.03
N SER A 74 -13.54 -3.49 10.21
CA SER A 74 -13.65 -4.77 9.49
C SER A 74 -13.79 -4.61 7.97
N LYS A 75 -14.22 -3.44 7.49
CA LYS A 75 -14.40 -3.10 6.07
C LYS A 75 -13.24 -2.29 5.49
N ALA A 76 -12.12 -2.12 6.21
CA ALA A 76 -11.02 -1.26 5.76
C ALA A 76 -10.47 -1.67 4.38
N ILE A 77 -10.23 -2.97 4.18
CA ILE A 77 -9.73 -3.52 2.90
C ILE A 77 -10.76 -3.37 1.78
N GLU A 78 -12.03 -3.68 2.05
CA GLU A 78 -13.11 -3.53 1.07
C GLU A 78 -13.26 -2.07 0.62
N THR A 79 -13.26 -1.14 1.57
CA THR A 79 -13.32 0.30 1.31
C THR A 79 -12.12 0.76 0.48
N ALA A 80 -10.91 0.33 0.84
CA ALA A 80 -9.69 0.68 0.12
C ALA A 80 -9.73 0.20 -1.33
N ARG A 81 -10.14 -1.05 -1.57
CA ARG A 81 -10.30 -1.61 -2.92
C ARG A 81 -11.36 -0.86 -3.74
N ALA A 82 -12.47 -0.46 -3.12
CA ALA A 82 -13.48 0.35 -3.79
C ALA A 82 -12.93 1.73 -4.21
N LEU A 83 -12.12 2.36 -3.35
CA LEU A 83 -11.45 3.62 -3.66
C LEU A 83 -10.38 3.47 -4.76
N ASP A 84 -9.69 2.33 -4.83
CA ASP A 84 -8.76 2.04 -5.93
C ASP A 84 -9.47 1.91 -7.27
N THR A 85 -10.61 1.21 -7.30
CA THR A 85 -11.47 1.13 -8.50
C THR A 85 -11.94 2.52 -8.93
N GLU A 86 -12.48 3.29 -7.99
CA GLU A 86 -12.94 4.65 -8.27
C GLU A 86 -11.83 5.56 -8.77
N ARG A 87 -10.63 5.48 -8.19
CA ARG A 87 -9.46 6.26 -8.64
C ARG A 87 -9.16 5.99 -10.12
N LYS A 88 -9.26 4.73 -10.56
CA LYS A 88 -9.01 4.34 -11.95
C LYS A 88 -10.12 4.81 -12.90
N GLU A 89 -11.37 4.78 -12.47
CA GLU A 89 -12.52 5.08 -13.32
C GLU A 89 -12.84 6.58 -13.39
N GLN A 90 -12.73 7.28 -12.28
CA GLN A 90 -13.24 8.65 -12.09
C GLN A 90 -12.16 9.63 -11.63
N GLY A 91 -10.98 9.13 -11.24
CA GLY A 91 -9.94 9.91 -10.60
C GLY A 91 -10.14 10.05 -9.08
N PRO A 92 -9.17 10.65 -8.37
CA PRO A 92 -9.26 10.82 -6.93
C PRO A 92 -10.26 11.90 -6.53
N ARG A 93 -11.04 11.67 -5.47
CA ARG A 93 -11.98 12.66 -4.89
C ARG A 93 -11.28 13.88 -4.29
N SER A 94 -10.08 13.67 -3.76
CA SER A 94 -9.29 14.69 -3.06
C SER A 94 -7.85 14.19 -2.86
N PHE A 95 -7.01 15.02 -2.23
CA PHE A 95 -5.66 14.64 -1.81
C PHE A 95 -5.62 13.49 -0.78
N LEU A 96 -6.75 13.19 -0.13
CA LEU A 96 -6.88 12.10 0.85
C LEU A 96 -7.54 10.83 0.27
N HIS A 97 -7.80 10.79 -1.04
CA HIS A 97 -8.44 9.64 -1.68
C HIS A 97 -7.60 8.36 -1.53
N GLY A 98 -8.10 7.40 -0.76
CA GLY A 98 -7.40 6.14 -0.48
C GLY A 98 -6.32 6.21 0.60
N ILE A 99 -6.20 7.33 1.32
CA ILE A 99 -5.28 7.46 2.46
C ILE A 99 -6.00 6.96 3.73
N PRO A 100 -5.48 5.93 4.43
CA PRO A 100 -6.08 5.48 5.68
C PRO A 100 -5.87 6.51 6.79
N VAL A 101 -6.88 6.65 7.65
CA VAL A 101 -6.85 7.53 8.82
C VAL A 101 -7.28 6.75 10.06
N VAL A 102 -6.80 7.18 11.22
CA VAL A 102 -7.25 6.67 12.52
C VAL A 102 -8.02 7.79 13.22
N LEU A 103 -9.14 7.44 13.82
CA LEU A 103 -9.93 8.34 14.64
C LEU A 103 -9.70 8.03 16.12
N LYS A 104 -9.76 9.05 16.96
CA LYS A 104 -9.81 8.84 18.41
C LYS A 104 -11.18 8.26 18.75
N ASP A 105 -11.24 7.37 19.74
CA ASP A 105 -12.45 6.64 20.14
C ASP A 105 -13.55 7.51 20.80
N ASN A 106 -13.37 8.83 20.81
CA ASN A 106 -14.40 9.81 21.16
C ASN A 106 -14.99 10.51 19.92
N VAL A 107 -14.70 10.01 18.72
CA VAL A 107 -15.25 10.50 17.46
C VAL A 107 -16.26 9.48 16.95
N ASP A 108 -17.50 9.93 16.79
CA ASP A 108 -18.60 9.09 16.31
C ASP A 108 -18.39 8.66 14.86
N THR A 109 -18.67 7.39 14.59
CA THR A 109 -18.84 6.85 13.25
C THR A 109 -20.16 6.08 13.18
N ALA A 110 -20.73 5.94 11.99
CA ALA A 110 -22.02 5.26 11.85
C ALA A 110 -21.89 3.72 11.94
N ASP A 111 -20.69 3.19 11.76
CA ASP A 111 -20.43 1.77 11.50
C ASP A 111 -19.40 1.13 12.45
N MET A 112 -18.83 1.89 13.39
CA MET A 112 -17.95 1.37 14.43
C MET A 112 -18.37 1.86 15.83
N PRO A 113 -18.06 1.12 16.91
CA PRO A 113 -18.26 1.59 18.27
C PRO A 113 -17.50 2.88 18.56
N THR A 114 -18.07 3.69 19.45
CA THR A 114 -17.44 4.88 20.04
C THR A 114 -17.66 4.80 21.53
N THR A 115 -16.62 4.50 22.32
CA THR A 115 -16.74 4.27 23.77
C THR A 115 -16.14 5.37 24.63
N ALA A 116 -15.37 6.28 24.02
CA ALA A 116 -14.57 7.31 24.68
C ALA A 116 -13.52 6.76 25.65
N GLY A 117 -13.07 5.51 25.44
CA GLY A 117 -12.17 4.77 26.34
C GLY A 117 -12.88 3.71 27.15
#